data_AF-A0A7W1Q030-F1
#
_entry.id   AF-A0A7W1Q030-F1
#
_cell.length_a   1.000
_cell.length_b   1.000
_cell.length_c   1.000
_cell.angle_alpha   90.00
_cell.angle_beta   90.00
_cell.angle_gamma   90.00
#
_symmetry.space_group_name_H-M   'P 1'
#
loop_
_entity.id
_entity.type
_entity.pdbx_description
1 polymer ?
#
loop_
_entity_poly.entity_id
_entity_poly.type
_entity_poly.pdbx_seq_one_letter_code
_entity_poly.pdbx_strand_id
1 'polypeptide(L)'
;MGVGVTTAEVAPPRVRLLPVVAPAVIYLGVRLVGVAVLGMMTGAARLVDALQAWDGSWLLAIAQYGYAGVPDDMLDAYGNHTPYTPLGFFPGYPGLVAATGTLTGGDLVLAGLLVSLVAGVIAAYGLARLGALVPGGSPRAGLVLVGLFAAAPMGVVLSMTYTEAVFCAFAAWSLVGVLRRQWLLAGMAALG
;
A
#
# COMPACT_ATOMS: atom_id res chain seq x y z
N MET A 1 57.88 -1.79 32.26
CA MET A 1 56.94 -2.50 31.37
C MET A 1 55.55 -2.41 31.98
N GLY A 2 54.58 -1.89 31.23
CA GLY A 2 53.17 -1.81 31.68
C GLY A 2 52.42 -0.73 30.92
N VAL A 3 52.17 -0.93 29.63
CA VAL A 3 51.30 -0.05 28.84
C VAL A 3 49.86 -0.50 29.10
N GLY A 4 49.12 0.29 29.89
CA GLY A 4 47.70 0.07 30.12
C GLY A 4 46.92 0.47 28.86
N VAL A 5 46.34 -0.50 28.16
CA VAL A 5 45.40 -0.25 27.06
C VAL A 5 44.02 -0.02 27.66
N THR A 6 43.59 1.23 27.70
CA THR A 6 42.23 1.60 28.11
C THR A 6 41.28 1.31 26.95
N THR A 7 40.51 0.23 27.05
CA THR A 7 39.43 -0.07 26.10
C THR A 7 38.29 0.90 26.33
N ALA A 8 38.13 1.90 25.45
CA ALA A 8 36.97 2.77 25.47
C ALA A 8 35.71 1.96 25.09
N GLU A 9 34.77 1.86 26.02
CA GLU A 9 33.48 1.22 25.79
C GLU A 9 32.65 2.07 24.82
N VAL A 10 32.48 1.58 23.58
CA VAL A 10 31.65 2.25 22.58
C VAL A 10 30.19 1.94 22.88
N ALA A 11 29.47 2.90 23.47
CA ALA A 11 28.04 2.78 23.69
C ALA A 11 27.29 2.59 22.35
N PRO A 12 26.30 1.68 22.28
CA PRO A 12 25.59 1.41 21.04
C PRO A 12 24.83 2.66 20.55
N PRO A 13 24.76 2.88 19.22
CA PRO A 13 24.05 4.03 18.67
C PRO A 13 22.57 3.97 19.08
N ARG A 14 22.10 5.00 19.79
CA ARG A 14 20.67 5.14 20.13
C ARG A 14 19.88 5.40 18.84
N VAL A 15 19.16 4.39 18.36
CA VAL A 15 18.21 4.57 17.25
C VAL A 15 17.12 5.54 17.71
N ARG A 16 17.04 6.70 17.08
CA ARG A 16 15.90 7.61 17.29
C ARG A 16 14.69 6.97 16.60
N LEU A 17 13.74 6.46 17.38
CA LEU A 17 12.54 5.77 16.88
C LEU A 17 11.63 6.70 16.06
N LEU A 18 11.55 7.98 16.45
CA LEU A 18 10.69 8.99 15.82
C LEU A 18 10.82 9.09 14.28
N PRO A 19 12.02 9.31 13.70
CA PRO A 19 12.16 9.37 12.24
C PRO A 19 11.89 8.03 11.54
N VAL A 20 12.03 6.91 12.24
CA VAL A 20 11.74 5.59 11.67
C VAL A 20 10.24 5.42 11.51
N VAL A 21 9.44 5.72 12.54
CA VAL A 21 7.98 5.51 12.49
C VAL A 21 7.22 6.63 11.76
N ALA A 22 7.84 7.78 11.54
CA ALA A 22 7.18 8.97 11.00
C ALA A 22 6.42 8.76 9.68
N PRO A 23 6.95 8.08 8.64
CA PRO A 23 6.21 7.87 7.39
C PRO A 23 4.91 7.10 7.61
N ALA A 24 4.96 6.01 8.40
CA ALA A 24 3.80 5.21 8.73
C ALA A 24 2.77 6.01 9.53
N VAL A 25 3.20 6.76 10.55
CA VAL A 25 2.30 7.57 11.39
C VAL A 25 1.59 8.65 10.56
N ILE A 26 2.31 9.35 9.68
CA ILE A 26 1.71 10.37 8.81
C ILE A 26 0.71 9.74 7.85
N TYR A 27 1.11 8.68 7.15
CA TYR A 27 0.24 7.99 6.20
C TYR A 27 -1.04 7.47 6.89
N LEU A 28 -0.89 6.71 7.97
CA LEU A 28 -2.00 6.12 8.70
C LEU A 28 -2.90 7.18 9.33
N GLY A 29 -2.34 8.27 9.88
CA GLY A 29 -3.12 9.38 10.41
C GLY A 29 -4.01 10.02 9.35
N VAL A 30 -3.44 10.32 8.17
CA VAL A 30 -4.20 10.90 7.05
C VAL A 30 -5.21 9.93 6.47
N ARG A 31 -4.91 8.62 6.42
CA ARG A 31 -5.87 7.59 5.97
C ARG A 31 -6.99 7.37 6.96
N LEU A 32 -6.71 7.38 8.26
CA LEU A 32 -7.74 7.28 9.29
C LEU A 32 -8.74 8.43 9.20
N VAL A 33 -8.26 9.66 9.02
CA VAL A 33 -9.14 10.83 8.81
C VAL A 33 -9.99 10.63 7.56
N GLY A 34 -9.39 10.20 6.44
CA GLY A 34 -10.12 9.96 5.20
C GLY A 34 -11.22 8.89 5.33
N VAL A 35 -10.91 7.77 5.96
CA VAL A 35 -11.87 6.68 6.22
C VAL A 35 -12.96 7.11 7.20
N ALA A 36 -12.61 7.91 8.22
CA ALA A 36 -13.60 8.47 9.15
C ALA A 36 -14.57 9.43 8.44
N VAL A 37 -14.07 10.30 7.55
CA VAL A 37 -14.90 11.18 6.72
C VAL A 37 -15.80 10.36 5.81
N LEU A 38 -15.27 9.33 5.15
CA LEU A 38 -16.08 8.42 4.34
C LEU A 38 -17.19 7.78 5.18
N GLY A 39 -16.86 7.29 6.37
CA GLY A 39 -17.83 6.69 7.30
C GLY A 39 -18.91 7.68 7.77
N MET A 40 -18.58 8.96 7.93
CA MET A 40 -19.57 10.01 8.21
C MET A 40 -20.48 10.28 7.00
N MET A 41 -19.95 10.21 5.78
CA MET A 41 -20.72 10.43 4.55
C MET A 41 -21.63 9.26 4.18
N THR A 42 -21.16 8.02 4.37
CA THR A 42 -21.90 6.80 4.01
C THR A 42 -22.77 6.28 5.15
N GLY A 43 -22.49 6.68 6.38
CA GLY A 43 -22.93 6.01 7.59
C GLY A 43 -22.09 4.77 7.91
N ALA A 44 -21.87 4.49 9.20
CA ALA A 44 -21.00 3.42 9.66
C ALA A 44 -21.40 2.03 9.13
N ALA A 45 -22.71 1.78 8.99
CA ALA A 45 -23.23 0.50 8.50
C ALA A 45 -22.87 0.21 7.02
N ARG A 46 -22.57 1.23 6.22
CA ARG A 46 -22.27 1.10 4.78
C ARG A 46 -20.81 1.38 4.45
N LEU A 47 -19.96 1.59 5.46
CA LEU A 47 -18.56 1.95 5.26
C LEU A 47 -17.79 0.83 4.55
N VAL A 48 -18.00 -0.42 4.98
CA VAL A 48 -17.32 -1.57 4.36
C VAL A 48 -17.74 -1.72 2.90
N ASP A 49 -19.04 -1.59 2.59
CA ASP A 49 -19.54 -1.60 1.21
C ASP A 49 -18.89 -0.52 0.35
N ALA A 50 -18.73 0.69 0.90
CA ALA A 50 -18.05 1.77 0.21
C ALA A 50 -16.55 1.47 -0.02
N LEU A 51 -15.90 0.76 0.90
CA LEU A 51 -14.49 0.38 0.78
C LEU A 51 -14.23 -0.76 -0.22
N GLN A 52 -15.27 -1.47 -0.65
CA GLN A 52 -15.19 -2.53 -1.67
C GLN A 52 -15.97 -2.21 -2.95
N ALA A 53 -16.46 -0.98 -3.09
CA ALA A 53 -17.30 -0.57 -4.22
C ALA A 53 -16.56 -0.64 -5.58
N TRP A 54 -17.34 -0.66 -6.66
CA TRP A 54 -16.85 -0.61 -8.05
C TRP A 54 -15.90 -1.76 -8.39
N ASP A 55 -14.69 -1.48 -8.87
CA ASP A 55 -13.73 -2.51 -9.25
C ASP A 55 -13.23 -3.31 -8.06
N GLY A 56 -13.37 -2.80 -6.83
CA GLY A 56 -13.03 -3.53 -5.62
C GLY A 56 -13.79 -4.85 -5.52
N SER A 57 -15.06 -4.85 -5.91
CA SER A 57 -15.89 -6.05 -5.93
C SER A 57 -15.41 -7.06 -6.98
N TRP A 58 -14.98 -6.61 -8.16
CA TRP A 58 -14.37 -7.46 -9.19
C TRP A 58 -13.05 -8.08 -8.72
N LEU A 59 -12.17 -7.29 -8.08
CA LEU A 59 -10.89 -7.77 -7.55
C LEU A 59 -11.10 -8.84 -6.47
N LEU A 60 -12.10 -8.66 -5.59
CA LEU A 60 -12.48 -9.65 -4.59
C LEU A 60 -13.07 -10.92 -5.22
N ALA A 61 -13.94 -10.78 -6.23
CA ALA A 61 -14.50 -11.92 -6.93
C ALA A 61 -13.43 -12.74 -7.68
N ILE A 62 -12.47 -12.06 -8.32
CA ILE A 62 -11.32 -12.73 -8.95
C ILE A 62 -10.47 -13.44 -7.90
N ALA A 63 -10.26 -12.84 -6.72
CA ALA A 63 -9.53 -13.49 -5.62
C ALA A 63 -10.26 -14.74 -5.10
N GLN A 64 -11.60 -14.73 -5.10
CA GLN A 64 -12.41 -15.83 -4.59
C GLN A 64 -12.58 -16.98 -5.60
N TYR A 65 -12.90 -16.63 -6.85
CA TYR A 65 -13.38 -17.59 -7.85
C TYR A 65 -12.42 -17.75 -9.04
N GLY A 66 -11.38 -16.93 -9.12
CA GLY A 66 -10.51 -16.84 -10.30
C GLY A 66 -11.21 -16.15 -11.48
N TYR A 67 -10.43 -15.90 -12.54
CA TYR A 67 -10.89 -15.13 -13.70
C TYR A 67 -12.06 -15.76 -14.46
N ALA A 68 -12.16 -17.09 -14.47
CA ALA A 68 -13.22 -17.82 -15.17
C ALA A 68 -14.44 -18.13 -14.31
N GLY A 69 -14.39 -17.83 -13.00
CA GLY A 69 -15.43 -18.19 -12.03
C GLY A 69 -16.19 -16.99 -11.44
N VAL A 70 -15.95 -15.78 -11.95
CA VAL A 70 -16.63 -14.58 -11.44
C VAL A 70 -18.15 -14.72 -11.64
N PRO A 71 -18.98 -14.41 -10.63
CA PRO A 71 -20.43 -14.61 -10.70
C PRO A 71 -21.12 -13.90 -11.88
N ASP A 72 -22.10 -14.58 -12.48
CA ASP A 72 -22.86 -14.09 -13.65
C ASP A 72 -23.72 -12.85 -13.34
N ASP A 73 -24.02 -12.58 -12.07
CA ASP A 73 -24.77 -11.42 -11.61
C ASP A 73 -23.91 -10.15 -11.43
N MET A 74 -22.58 -10.27 -11.56
CA MET A 74 -21.69 -9.11 -11.62
C MET A 74 -21.75 -8.45 -13.00
N LEU A 75 -22.07 -7.15 -13.00
CA LEU A 75 -22.30 -6.35 -14.19
C LEU A 75 -21.25 -5.24 -14.31
N ASP A 76 -20.86 -4.93 -15.55
CA ASP A 76 -20.02 -3.78 -15.86
C ASP A 76 -20.78 -2.45 -15.70
N ALA A 77 -20.11 -1.34 -16.00
CA ALA A 77 -20.71 0.00 -15.92
C ALA A 77 -21.92 0.21 -16.87
N TYR A 78 -22.10 -0.66 -17.86
CA TYR A 78 -23.21 -0.65 -18.81
C TYR A 78 -24.32 -1.65 -18.44
N GLY A 79 -24.19 -2.34 -17.30
CA GLY A 79 -25.16 -3.34 -16.86
C GLY A 79 -25.03 -4.69 -17.58
N ASN A 80 -23.90 -4.96 -18.24
CA ASN A 80 -23.68 -6.21 -18.96
C ASN A 80 -22.73 -7.14 -18.19
N HIS A 81 -23.04 -8.43 -18.20
CA HIS A 81 -22.07 -9.46 -17.82
C HIS A 81 -21.30 -9.91 -19.08
N THR A 82 -19.96 -9.88 -19.02
CA THR A 82 -19.13 -10.44 -20.09
C THR A 82 -18.00 -11.29 -19.50
N PRO A 83 -17.62 -12.40 -20.15
CA PRO A 83 -16.50 -13.22 -19.71
C PRO A 83 -15.14 -12.51 -19.84
N TYR A 84 -15.10 -11.37 -20.55
CA TYR A 84 -13.90 -10.60 -20.78
C TYR A 84 -13.68 -9.51 -19.72
N THR A 85 -14.72 -9.12 -18.97
CA THR A 85 -14.61 -8.08 -17.93
C THR A 85 -13.54 -8.41 -16.89
N PRO A 86 -13.47 -9.64 -16.33
CA PRO A 86 -12.39 -10.01 -15.40
C PRO A 86 -10.99 -9.89 -16.00
N LEU A 87 -10.84 -10.09 -17.32
CA LEU A 87 -9.52 -10.08 -17.99
C LEU A 87 -8.88 -8.69 -18.04
N GLY A 88 -9.64 -7.63 -17.79
CA GLY A 88 -9.12 -6.26 -17.66
C GLY A 88 -8.32 -6.00 -16.38
N PHE A 89 -8.41 -6.89 -15.39
CA PHE A 89 -7.76 -6.72 -14.09
C PHE A 89 -6.42 -7.45 -14.02
N PHE A 90 -5.38 -6.77 -13.54
CA PHE A 90 -4.07 -7.39 -13.32
C PHE A 90 -4.10 -8.39 -12.15
N PRO A 91 -3.34 -9.49 -12.23
CA PRO A 91 -3.45 -10.60 -11.27
C PRO A 91 -2.77 -10.34 -9.93
N GLY A 92 -1.88 -9.35 -9.83
CA GLY A 92 -1.04 -9.14 -8.65
C GLY A 92 -1.85 -8.92 -7.37
N TYR A 93 -2.76 -7.94 -7.37
CA TYR A 93 -3.57 -7.63 -6.19
C TYR A 93 -4.55 -8.77 -5.82
N PRO A 94 -5.41 -9.30 -6.72
CA PRO A 94 -6.27 -10.44 -6.39
C PRO A 94 -5.50 -11.66 -5.87
N GLY A 95 -4.32 -11.94 -6.43
CA GLY A 95 -3.45 -13.02 -5.95
C GLY A 95 -2.96 -12.80 -4.52
N LEU A 96 -2.56 -11.57 -4.16
CA LEU A 96 -2.19 -11.21 -2.79
C LEU A 96 -3.37 -11.31 -1.82
N VAL A 97 -4.57 -10.90 -2.25
CA VAL A 97 -5.80 -11.02 -1.45
C VAL A 97 -6.13 -12.49 -1.21
N ALA A 98 -6.12 -13.33 -2.25
CA ALA A 98 -6.39 -14.76 -2.12
C ALA A 98 -5.40 -15.45 -1.17
N ALA A 99 -4.10 -15.13 -1.27
CA ALA A 99 -3.08 -15.65 -0.37
C ALA A 99 -3.32 -15.19 1.09
N THR A 100 -3.64 -13.91 1.28
CA THR A 100 -3.90 -13.31 2.62
C THR A 100 -5.21 -13.80 3.22
N GLY A 101 -6.19 -14.20 2.40
CA GLY A 101 -7.47 -14.76 2.82
C GLY A 101 -7.32 -15.97 3.74
N THR A 102 -6.25 -16.75 3.58
CA THR A 102 -5.94 -17.88 4.47
C THR A 102 -5.64 -17.44 5.91
N LEU A 103 -5.08 -16.24 6.10
CA LEU A 103 -4.74 -15.67 7.40
C LEU A 103 -5.94 -14.99 8.08
N THR A 104 -6.94 -14.57 7.30
CA THR A 104 -8.16 -13.90 7.79
C THR A 104 -9.33 -14.87 7.96
N GLY A 105 -9.08 -16.18 7.91
CA GLY A 105 -10.14 -17.20 8.04
C GLY A 105 -11.12 -17.24 6.85
N GLY A 106 -10.68 -16.78 5.68
CA GLY A 106 -11.49 -16.73 4.46
C GLY A 106 -12.20 -15.40 4.21
N ASP A 107 -12.09 -14.42 5.12
CA ASP A 107 -12.63 -13.08 4.89
C ASP A 107 -11.73 -12.31 3.90
N LEU A 108 -12.14 -12.31 2.63
CA LEU A 108 -11.40 -11.65 1.55
C LEU A 108 -11.52 -10.13 1.59
N VAL A 109 -12.57 -9.57 2.17
CA VAL A 109 -12.72 -8.12 2.33
C VAL A 109 -11.67 -7.64 3.33
N LEU A 110 -11.60 -8.29 4.49
CA LEU A 110 -10.57 -8.02 5.49
C LEU A 110 -9.17 -8.24 4.91
N ALA A 111 -8.95 -9.32 4.15
CA ALA A 111 -7.68 -9.58 3.49
C ALA A 111 -7.29 -8.47 2.51
N GLY A 112 -8.23 -8.00 1.68
CA GLY A 112 -8.01 -6.91 0.74
C GLY A 112 -7.65 -5.60 1.43
N LEU A 113 -8.40 -5.23 2.47
CA LEU A 113 -8.12 -4.03 3.25
C LEU A 113 -6.75 -4.11 3.96
N LEU A 114 -6.37 -5.29 4.47
CA LEU A 114 -5.05 -5.50 5.05
C LEU A 114 -3.92 -5.39 4.01
N VAL A 115 -4.11 -5.95 2.81
CA VAL A 115 -3.15 -5.82 1.70
C VAL A 115 -2.97 -4.35 1.35
N SER A 116 -4.05 -3.60 1.15
CA SER A 116 -4.00 -2.16 0.83
C SER A 116 -3.33 -1.36 1.95
N LEU A 117 -3.66 -1.64 3.22
CA LEU A 117 -3.06 -0.98 4.37
C LEU A 117 -1.54 -1.19 4.43
N VAL A 118 -1.09 -2.44 4.32
CA VAL A 118 0.34 -2.80 4.37
C VAL A 118 1.07 -2.22 3.17
N ALA A 119 0.52 -2.35 1.97
CA ALA A 119 1.10 -1.79 0.76
C ALA A 119 1.21 -0.26 0.83
N GLY A 120 0.18 0.41 1.35
CA GLY A 120 0.17 1.85 1.57
C GLY A 120 1.28 2.32 2.51
N VAL A 121 1.53 1.57 3.60
CA VAL A 121 2.67 1.84 4.50
C VAL A 121 4.00 1.62 3.77
N ILE A 122 4.14 0.54 3.01
CA ILE A 122 5.35 0.27 2.21
C ILE A 122 5.60 1.41 1.21
N ALA A 123 4.56 1.89 0.54
CA ALA A 123 4.59 3.05 -0.37
C ALA A 123 5.03 4.32 0.37
N ALA A 124 4.49 4.58 1.57
CA ALA A 124 4.87 5.74 2.38
C ALA A 124 6.38 5.74 2.71
N TYR A 125 6.97 4.58 3.05
CA TYR A 125 8.41 4.49 3.25
C TYR A 125 9.18 4.70 1.94
N GLY A 126 8.72 4.15 0.82
CA GLY A 126 9.31 4.38 -0.50
C GLY A 126 9.34 5.87 -0.84
N LEU A 127 8.22 6.58 -0.68
CA LEU A 127 8.10 8.02 -0.92
C LEU A 127 8.97 8.85 0.02
N ALA A 128 9.01 8.50 1.31
CA ALA A 128 9.90 9.17 2.26
C ALA A 128 11.38 9.03 1.87
N ARG A 129 11.78 7.86 1.33
CA ARG A 129 13.12 7.65 0.77
C ARG A 129 13.33 8.46 -0.50
N LEU A 130 12.38 8.47 -1.43
CA LEU A 130 12.47 9.23 -2.67
C LEU A 130 12.67 10.73 -2.41
N GLY A 131 11.87 11.32 -1.52
CA GLY A 131 12.01 12.75 -1.18
C GLY A 131 13.36 13.13 -0.56
N ALA A 132 14.10 12.16 -0.01
CA ALA A 132 15.47 12.37 0.48
C ALA A 132 16.55 12.11 -0.58
N LEU A 133 16.24 11.37 -1.65
CA LEU A 133 17.18 10.98 -2.70
C LEU A 133 17.17 11.92 -3.91
N VAL A 134 16.07 12.63 -4.15
CA VAL A 134 15.97 13.57 -5.27
C VAL A 134 16.90 14.79 -5.07
N PRO A 135 17.42 15.40 -6.15
CA PRO A 135 18.22 16.62 -6.05
C PRO A 135 17.46 17.73 -5.30
N GLY A 136 18.10 18.37 -4.32
CA GLY A 136 17.44 19.35 -3.44
C GLY A 136 16.48 18.74 -2.41
N GLY A 137 16.39 17.41 -2.36
CA GLY A 137 15.57 16.65 -1.42
C GLY A 137 16.09 16.69 0.02
N SER A 138 15.22 16.28 0.95
CA SER A 138 15.55 16.15 2.37
C SER A 138 14.63 15.15 3.06
N PRO A 139 14.99 14.64 4.26
CA PRO A 139 14.07 13.81 5.04
C PRO A 139 12.72 14.48 5.30
N ARG A 140 12.70 15.81 5.48
CA ARG A 140 11.46 16.59 5.66
C ARG A 140 10.63 16.61 4.38
N ALA A 141 11.25 16.82 3.23
CA ALA A 141 10.57 16.77 1.93
C ALA A 141 9.94 15.38 1.70
N GLY A 142 10.63 14.31 2.07
CA GLY A 142 10.07 12.96 2.05
C GLY A 142 8.80 12.79 2.89
N LEU A 143 8.78 13.32 4.12
CA LEU A 143 7.58 13.28 4.97
C LEU A 143 6.42 14.13 4.40
N VAL A 144 6.73 15.28 3.81
CA VAL A 144 5.72 16.10 3.11
C VAL A 144 5.13 15.35 1.92
N LEU A 145 5.97 14.67 1.11
CA LEU A 145 5.49 13.83 0.00
C LEU A 145 4.55 12.72 0.48
N VAL A 146 4.85 12.07 1.61
CA VAL A 146 3.95 11.08 2.21
C VAL A 146 2.60 11.70 2.57
N GLY A 147 2.62 12.88 3.21
CA GLY A 147 1.41 13.60 3.56
C GLY A 147 0.56 13.97 2.34
N LEU A 148 1.20 14.50 1.29
CA LEU A 148 0.53 14.87 0.04
C LEU A 148 -0.04 13.67 -0.70
N PHE A 149 0.72 12.58 -0.79
CA PHE A 149 0.27 11.32 -1.38
C PHE A 149 -0.95 10.76 -0.64
N ALA A 150 -0.88 10.71 0.69
CA ALA A 150 -1.99 10.24 1.50
C ALA A 150 -3.21 11.17 1.37
N ALA A 151 -3.02 12.49 1.32
CA ALA A 151 -4.11 13.47 1.30
C ALA A 151 -4.67 13.76 -0.10
N ALA A 152 -4.21 13.07 -1.15
CA ALA A 152 -4.63 13.34 -2.52
C ALA A 152 -6.17 13.24 -2.66
N PRO A 153 -6.82 14.06 -3.52
CA PRO A 153 -8.28 14.10 -3.67
C PRO A 153 -8.94 12.74 -4.00
N MET A 154 -8.21 11.84 -4.66
CA MET A 154 -8.64 10.47 -4.97
C MET A 154 -7.97 9.40 -4.08
N GLY A 155 -7.31 9.80 -2.98
CA GLY A 155 -6.53 8.89 -2.15
C GLY A 155 -7.35 7.82 -1.42
N VAL A 156 -8.68 7.88 -1.45
CA VAL A 156 -9.57 6.87 -0.83
C VAL A 156 -9.29 5.46 -1.37
N VAL A 157 -8.91 5.34 -2.64
CA VAL A 157 -8.54 4.07 -3.29
C VAL A 157 -7.37 3.38 -2.60
N LEU A 158 -6.50 4.14 -1.90
CA LEU A 158 -5.41 3.59 -1.10
C LEU A 158 -5.88 2.84 0.14
N SER A 159 -7.14 3.03 0.55
CA SER A 159 -7.78 2.37 1.69
C SER A 159 -8.84 1.35 1.26
N MET A 160 -9.16 1.25 -0.03
CA MET A 160 -10.17 0.35 -0.58
C MET A 160 -9.56 -1.01 -0.93
N THR A 161 -10.41 -1.99 -1.26
CA THR A 161 -9.95 -3.29 -1.79
C THR A 161 -9.50 -3.17 -3.25
N TYR A 162 -8.47 -2.36 -3.48
CA TYR A 162 -8.08 -1.80 -4.78
C TYR A 162 -6.56 -1.90 -5.00
N THR A 163 -6.11 -1.77 -6.25
CA THR A 163 -4.73 -2.10 -6.63
C THR A 163 -3.71 -0.99 -6.38
N GLU A 164 -4.17 0.26 -6.19
CA GLU A 164 -3.33 1.47 -6.24
C GLU A 164 -2.30 1.50 -5.13
N ALA A 165 -2.63 1.02 -3.93
CA ALA A 165 -1.66 0.98 -2.84
C ALA A 165 -0.49 0.05 -3.16
N VAL A 166 -0.77 -1.12 -3.76
CA VAL A 166 0.24 -2.10 -4.19
C VAL A 166 1.06 -1.55 -5.34
N PHE A 167 0.39 -0.99 -6.36
CA PHE A 167 1.06 -0.35 -7.50
C PHE A 167 2.01 0.77 -7.04
N CYS A 168 1.54 1.69 -6.19
CA CYS A 168 2.35 2.78 -5.67
C CYS A 168 3.54 2.28 -4.83
N ALA A 169 3.38 1.19 -4.07
CA ALA A 169 4.48 0.58 -3.32
C ALA A 169 5.58 0.10 -4.27
N PHE A 170 5.23 -0.73 -5.25
CA PHE A 170 6.18 -1.24 -6.24
C PHE A 170 6.83 -0.13 -7.07
N ALA A 171 6.05 0.84 -7.55
CA ALA A 171 6.56 1.99 -8.30
C ALA A 171 7.54 2.82 -7.46
N ALA A 172 7.21 3.15 -6.21
CA ALA A 172 8.07 3.94 -5.34
C ALA A 172 9.40 3.22 -5.07
N TRP A 173 9.36 1.92 -4.75
CA TRP A 173 10.57 1.15 -4.47
C TRP A 173 11.42 0.85 -5.71
N SER A 174 10.78 0.72 -6.87
CA SER A 174 11.49 0.64 -8.15
C SER A 174 12.32 1.90 -8.39
N LEU A 175 11.71 3.08 -8.22
CA LEU A 175 12.41 4.37 -8.33
C LEU A 175 13.51 4.54 -7.28
N VAL A 176 13.29 4.10 -6.03
CA VAL A 176 14.34 4.09 -5.00
C VAL A 176 15.52 3.22 -5.44
N GLY A 177 15.25 2.04 -6.02
CA GLY A 177 16.26 1.15 -6.57
C GLY A 177 17.06 1.83 -7.68
N VAL A 178 16.39 2.48 -8.64
CA VAL A 178 17.04 3.22 -9.74
C VAL A 178 17.94 4.34 -9.21
N LEU A 179 17.43 5.20 -8.32
CA LEU A 179 18.19 6.33 -7.78
C LEU A 179 19.39 5.88 -6.94
N ARG A 180 19.30 4.72 -6.28
CA ARG A 180 20.40 4.11 -5.52
C ARG A 180 21.32 3.23 -6.37
N ARG A 181 21.06 3.11 -7.68
CA ARG A 181 21.75 2.19 -8.61
C ARG A 181 21.71 0.72 -8.16
N GLN A 182 20.64 0.35 -7.45
CA GLN A 182 20.36 -1.02 -7.01
C GLN A 182 19.45 -1.70 -8.03
N TRP A 183 20.03 -2.13 -9.15
CA TRP A 183 19.30 -2.66 -10.30
C TRP A 183 18.45 -3.89 -10.00
N LEU A 184 18.91 -4.76 -9.09
CA LEU A 184 18.12 -5.92 -8.65
C LEU A 184 16.85 -5.51 -7.90
N LEU A 185 16.94 -4.52 -7.01
CA LEU A 185 15.77 -3.99 -6.31
C LEU A 185 14.80 -3.34 -7.30
N ALA A 186 15.33 -2.51 -8.21
CA ALA A 186 14.54 -1.86 -9.25
C ALA A 186 13.81 -2.88 -10.14
N GLY A 187 14.54 -3.91 -10.61
CA GLY A 187 13.99 -4.96 -11.45
C GLY A 187 12.93 -5.79 -10.74
N MET A 188 13.21 -6.26 -9.52
CA MET A 188 12.21 -7.02 -8.75
C MET A 188 10.96 -6.22 -8.44
N ALA A 189 11.11 -4.94 -8.08
CA ALA A 189 9.96 -4.08 -7.83
C ALA A 189 9.19 -3.72 -9.11
N ALA A 190 9.83 -3.73 -10.28
CA ALA A 190 9.18 -3.50 -11.58
C ALA A 190 8.47 -4.73 -12.16
N LEU A 191 8.72 -5.93 -11.62
CA LEU A 191 8.02 -7.16 -12.01
C LEU A 191 6.66 -7.34 -11.32
N GLY A 192 6.45 -6.63 -10.20
CA GLY A 192 5.25 -6.71 -9.36
C GLY A 192 4.08 -5.88 -9.87
#